data_AF-A0A951J3P5-F1
#
_entry.id   AF-A0A951J3P5-F1
#
_cell.length_a   1.000
_cell.length_b   1.000
_cell.length_c   1.000
_cell.angle_alpha   90.00
_cell.angle_beta   90.00
_cell.angle_gamma   90.00
#
_symmetry.space_group_name_H-M   'P 1'
#
loop_
_entity.id
_entity.type
_entity.pdbx_description
1 polymer ?
#
loop_
_entity_poly.entity_id
_entity_poly.type
_entity_poly.pdbx_seq_one_letter_code
_entity_poly.pdbx_strand_id
1 'polypeptide(L)' 'MSVRAARAFAAAYLIAMAVAVTWPGVIPFNRVEPRVLGLPFVMAWIAAWVAGAVPVLWLLDRAETRRRRDRGSR' A
#
# COMPACT_ATOMS: atom_id res chain seq x y z
N MET A 1 -18.15 -1.53 4.46
CA MET A 1 -17.56 -1.07 3.20
C MET A 1 -18.05 -1.94 2.05
N SER A 2 -18.44 -1.34 0.92
CA SER A 2 -18.76 -2.12 -0.26
C SER A 2 -17.48 -2.75 -0.84
N VAL A 3 -17.57 -3.95 -1.43
CA VAL A 3 -16.40 -4.61 -2.04
C VAL A 3 -15.77 -3.77 -3.16
N ARG A 4 -16.58 -2.97 -3.85
CA ARG A 4 -16.09 -1.99 -4.83
C ARG A 4 -15.23 -0.91 -4.18
N ALA A 5 -15.64 -0.38 -3.02
CA ALA A 5 -14.85 0.58 -2.27
C ALA A 5 -13.54 -0.03 -1.73
N ALA A 6 -13.58 -1.26 -1.21
CA ALA A 6 -12.37 -1.96 -0.76
C ALA A 6 -11.37 -2.20 -1.90
N ARG A 7 -11.86 -2.58 -3.09
CA ARG A 7 -11.04 -2.72 -4.30
C ARG A 7 -10.45 -1.40 -4.79
N ALA A 8 -11.27 -0.35 -4.84
CA ALA A 8 -10.81 0.98 -5.24
C ALA A 8 -9.75 1.51 -4.28
N PHE A 9 -9.93 1.31 -2.97
CA PHE A 9 -8.94 1.66 -1.95
C PHE A 9 -7.63 0.88 -2.14
N ALA A 10 -7.70 -0.43 -2.32
CA ALA A 10 -6.51 -1.25 -2.54
C ALA A 10 -5.78 -0.85 -3.84
N ALA A 11 -6.51 -0.61 -4.93
CA ALA A 11 -5.93 -0.15 -6.19
C ALA A 11 -5.26 1.22 -6.03
N ALA A 12 -5.93 2.17 -5.39
CA ALA A 12 -5.38 3.50 -5.12
C ALA A 12 -4.11 3.43 -4.25
N TYR A 13 -4.12 2.59 -3.22
CA TYR A 13 -2.96 2.36 -2.36
C TYR A 13 -1.77 1.78 -3.14
N LEU A 14 -2.01 0.76 -3.97
CA LEU A 14 -0.95 0.13 -4.77
C LEU A 14 -0.38 1.08 -5.83
N ILE A 15 -1.22 1.92 -6.44
CA ILE A 15 -0.76 2.97 -7.37
C ILE A 15 0.07 4.00 -6.61
N ALA A 16 -0.39 4.47 -5.45
CA ALA A 16 0.36 5.41 -4.62
C ALA A 16 1.70 4.82 -4.17
N MET A 17 1.72 3.55 -3.75
CA MET A 17 2.94 2.81 -3.42
C MET A 17 3.89 2.73 -4.61
N ALA A 18 3.40 2.34 -5.79
CA ALA A 18 4.20 2.25 -7.00
C ALA A 18 4.83 3.61 -7.35
N VAL A 19 4.06 4.70 -7.28
CA VAL A 19 4.58 6.05 -7.49
C VAL A 19 5.60 6.43 -6.41
N ALA A 20 5.32 6.17 -5.14
CA ALA A 20 6.16 6.57 -4.01
C ALA A 20 7.50 5.81 -3.91
N VAL A 21 7.57 4.59 -4.45
CA VAL A 21 8.77 3.72 -4.39
C VAL A 21 9.51 3.66 -5.74
N THR A 22 8.88 4.05 -6.85
CA THR A 22 9.50 4.01 -8.21
C THR A 22 9.96 5.39 -8.66
N TRP A 23 10.86 5.44 -9.66
CA TRP A 23 11.19 6.67 -10.38
C TRP A 23 9.93 7.21 -11.09
N PRO A 24 9.52 8.49 -10.93
CA PRO A 24 10.25 9.60 -10.31
C PRO A 24 9.89 9.92 -8.84
N GLY A 25 8.94 9.23 -8.21
CA GLY A 25 8.46 9.59 -6.86
C GLY A 25 9.46 9.34 -5.74
N VAL A 26 10.49 8.51 -5.95
CA VAL A 26 11.60 8.34 -5.01
C VAL A 26 12.60 9.51 -5.05
N ILE A 27 12.65 10.28 -6.14
CA ILE A 27 13.62 11.38 -6.37
C ILE A 27 13.63 12.44 -5.25
N PRO A 28 12.49 12.99 -4.80
CA PRO A 28 12.49 13.98 -3.73
C PRO A 28 13.02 13.46 -2.39
N PHE A 29 12.89 12.15 -2.12
CA PHE A 29 13.31 11.52 -0.87
C PHE A 29 14.70 10.86 -0.96
N ASN A 30 15.26 10.73 -2.17
CA ASN A 30 16.60 10.21 -2.43
C ASN A 30 17.69 11.29 -2.28
N ARG A 31 17.58 12.15 -1.25
CA ARG A 31 18.59 13.18 -0.93
C ARG A 31 19.43 12.73 0.26
N VAL A 32 20.75 12.86 0.11
CA VAL A 32 21.76 12.44 1.11
C VAL A 32 21.80 13.36 2.34
N GLU A 33 21.26 14.58 2.23
CA GLU A 33 20.94 15.46 3.35
C GLU A 33 19.59 15.02 3.96
N PRO A 34 19.59 14.11 4.95
CA PRO A 34 20.18 14.37 6.25
C PRO A 34 21.28 13.38 6.64
N ARG A 35 22.41 13.91 7.12
CA ARG A 35 23.67 13.22 7.42
C ARG A 35 23.62 12.12 8.50
N VAL A 36 22.47 11.92 9.15
CA VAL A 36 22.25 10.89 10.19
C VAL A 36 21.29 9.78 9.74
N LEU A 37 20.44 10.02 8.72
CA LEU A 37 19.40 9.08 8.29
C LEU A 37 19.28 8.89 6.77
N GLY A 38 20.12 9.47 5.92
CA GLY A 38 20.05 9.39 4.45
C GLY A 38 19.50 8.07 3.87
N LEU A 39 20.36 7.06 3.73
CA LEU A 39 19.99 5.73 3.20
C LEU A 39 19.00 4.96 4.09
N PRO A 40 19.15 4.96 5.44
CA PRO A 40 18.19 4.33 6.35
C PRO A 40 16.75 4.86 6.23
N PHE A 41 16.58 6.14 5.93
CA PHE A 41 15.28 6.79 5.76
C PHE A 41 14.58 6.31 4.49
N VAL A 42 15.31 6.21 3.37
CA VAL A 42 14.76 5.65 2.12
C VAL A 42 14.36 4.19 2.33
N MET A 43 15.18 3.40 3.05
CA MET A 43 14.83 2.02 3.39
C MET A 43 13.59 1.94 4.28
N ALA A 44 13.49 2.78 5.30
CA ALA A 44 12.32 2.85 6.17
C ALA A 44 11.06 3.29 5.41
N TRP A 45 11.20 4.23 4.47
CA TRP A 45 10.13 4.70 3.61
C TRP A 45 9.59 3.58 2.72
N ILE A 46 10.48 2.88 2.01
CA ILE A 46 10.10 1.73 1.17
C ILE A 46 9.49 0.62 2.03
N ALA A 47 10.12 0.29 3.17
CA ALA A 47 9.61 -0.71 4.09
C ALA A 47 8.22 -0.36 4.63
N ALA A 48 7.95 0.92 4.93
CA ALA A 48 6.63 1.36 5.40
C ALA A 48 5.55 1.16 4.32
N TRP A 49 5.84 1.50 3.07
CA TRP A 49 4.91 1.27 1.95
C TRP A 49 4.67 -0.23 1.69
N VAL A 50 5.72 -1.04 1.71
CA VAL A 50 5.60 -2.50 1.55
C VAL A 50 4.84 -3.12 2.72
N ALA A 51 5.16 -2.74 3.96
CA ALA A 51 4.49 -3.23 5.15
C ALA A 51 3.00 -2.82 5.17
N GLY A 52 2.67 -1.61 4.71
CA GLY A 52 1.30 -1.14 4.61
C GLY A 52 0.47 -1.84 3.51
N ALA A 53 1.10 -2.46 2.51
CA ALA A 53 0.38 -3.31 1.56
C ALA A 53 -0.27 -4.53 2.23
N VAL A 54 0.33 -5.06 3.30
CA VAL A 54 -0.19 -6.21 4.04
C VAL A 54 -1.59 -5.95 4.64
N PRO A 55 -1.81 -4.92 5.49
CA PRO A 55 -3.13 -4.63 6.03
C PRO A 55 -4.14 -4.22 4.95
N VAL A 56 -3.69 -3.56 3.87
CA VAL A 56 -4.55 -3.18 2.73
C VAL A 56 -5.10 -4.42 2.01
N LEU A 57 -4.23 -5.36 1.66
CA LEU A 57 -4.62 -6.61 1.01
C LEU A 57 -5.42 -7.50 1.95
N TRP A 58 -5.07 -7.53 3.24
CA TRP A 58 -5.83 -8.25 4.25
C TRP A 58 -7.26 -7.69 4.39
N LEU A 59 -7.43 -6.37 4.37
CA LEU A 59 -8.74 -5.74 4.41
C LEU A 59 -9.55 -6.04 3.15
N LEU A 60 -8.89 -6.03 1.98
CA LEU A 60 -9.50 -6.41 0.71
C LEU A 60 -9.98 -7.86 0.73
N ASP A 61 -9.13 -8.78 1.16
CA ASP A 61 -9.46 -10.21 1.27
C ASP A 61 -10.62 -10.44 2.25
N ARG A 62 -10.60 -9.74 3.40
CA ARG A 62 -11.68 -9.80 4.38
C ARG A 62 -13.00 -9.26 3.81
N ALA A 63 -12.95 -8.20 3.00
CA ALA A 63 -14.13 -7.65 2.34
C ALA A 63 -14.67 -8.58 1.23
N GLU A 64 -13.79 -9.21 0.45
CA GLU A 64 -14.18 -10.17 -0.59
C GLU A 64 -14.72 -11.47 0.01
N THR A 65 -14.10 -11.98 1.07
CA THR A 65 -14.52 -13.22 1.77
C THR A 65 -15.91 -13.08 2.39
N ARG A 66 -16.24 -11.91 2.99
CA ARG A 66 -17.61 -11.63 3.47
C ARG A 66 -18.64 -11.74 2.34
N ARG A 67 -18.34 -11.14 1.19
CA ARG A 67 -19.25 -11.18 0.03
C ARG A 67 -19.39 -12.57 -0.58
N ARG A 68 -18.34 -13.40 -0.56
CA ARG A 68 -18.42 -14.80 -1.02
C ARG A 68 -19.32 -15.63 -0.11
N ARG A 69 -19.23 -15.44 1.22
CA ARG A 69 -20.12 -16.10 2.19
C ARG A 69 -21.59 -15.73 1.97
N ASP A 70 -21.90 -14.45 1.78
CA ASP A 70 -23.28 -13.99 1.54
C ASP A 70 -23.88 -14.56 0.24
N ARG A 71 -23.05 -14.83 -0.78
CA ARG A 71 -23.49 -15.46 -2.03
C ARG A 71 -23.65 -16.97 -1.96
N GLY A 72 -22.88 -17.67 -1.12
CA GLY A 72 -22.93 -19.13 -0.99
C GLY A 72 -24.06 -19.64 -0.10
N SER A 73 -24.77 -18.74 0.59
CA SER A 73 -25.89 -19.07 1.48
C SER A 73 -27.28 -18.86 0.84
N ARG A 74 -27.33 -18.65 -0.48
CA ARG A 74 -28.53 -18.57 -1.33
C ARG A 74 -28.40 -19.57 -2.46
#